data_AF-A0A3C0ZZ36-F1
#
_entry.id   AF-A0A3C0ZZ36-F1
#
_cell.length_a   1.000
_cell.length_b   1.000
_cell.length_c   1.000
_cell.angle_alpha   90.00
_cell.angle_beta   90.00
_cell.angle_gamma   90.00
#
_symmetry.space_group_name_H-M   'P 1'
#
loop_
_entity.id
_entity.type
_entity.pdbx_description
1 polymer ?
#
loop_
_entity_poly.entity_id
_entity_poly.type
_entity_poly.pdbx_seq_one_letter_code
_entity_poly.pdbx_strand_id
1 'polypeptide(L)'
;MRRYAILQRIPWASWLVLITFLAFALRLARLDFQPLWWDEGWTVYFATSDIPSMMARTAIDIHPPFYYLLLHLWVLLLGPSPFAIRFFSLLVGVLSLPLIFLLARRLFNPRVGLLAALVWAVAPFPIYYSQEARMYALVTFLGLLS
;
A
#
# COMPACT_ATOMS: atom_id res chain seq x y z
N MET A 1 2.53 44.96 5.13
CA MET A 1 1.45 43.93 5.15
C MET A 1 1.29 43.22 3.80
N ARG A 2 2.35 42.60 3.24
CA ARG A 2 2.27 41.86 1.94
C ARG A 2 2.81 40.42 1.99
N ARG A 3 3.40 39.98 3.11
CA ARG A 3 3.97 38.62 3.25
C ARG A 3 2.97 37.52 3.65
N TYR A 4 1.76 37.89 4.08
CA TYR A 4 0.73 36.91 4.47
C TYR A 4 -0.14 36.42 3.31
N ALA A 5 -0.03 37.02 2.12
CA ALA A 5 -0.86 36.66 0.96
C ALA A 5 -0.37 35.39 0.23
N ILE A 6 0.91 35.02 0.37
CA ILE A 6 1.50 33.86 -0.34
C ILE A 6 1.05 32.53 0.29
N LEU A 7 0.75 32.52 1.60
CA LEU A 7 0.31 31.32 2.32
C LEU A 7 -1.16 30.95 2.08
N GLN A 8 -1.94 31.77 1.36
CA GLN A 8 -3.39 31.63 1.30
C GLN A 8 -3.95 30.71 0.21
N ARG A 9 -3.15 30.07 -0.66
CA ARG A 9 -3.73 29.17 -1.68
C ARG A 9 -2.85 27.96 -2.04
N ILE A 10 -2.30 27.26 -1.05
CA ILE A 10 -1.83 25.90 -1.33
C ILE A 10 -3.09 25.02 -1.49
N PRO A 11 -3.39 24.49 -2.70
CA PRO A 11 -4.55 23.64 -2.89
C PRO A 11 -4.35 22.37 -2.05
N TRP A 12 -5.45 21.78 -1.57
CA TRP A 12 -5.41 20.51 -0.84
C TRP A 12 -4.67 19.41 -1.61
N ALA A 13 -4.64 19.50 -2.95
CA ALA A 13 -3.89 18.59 -3.81
C ALA A 13 -2.39 18.59 -3.51
N SER A 14 -1.77 19.76 -3.29
CA SER A 14 -0.34 19.83 -2.95
C SER A 14 -0.04 19.20 -1.60
N TRP A 15 -0.91 19.41 -0.61
CA TRP A 15 -0.80 18.75 0.68
C TRP A 15 -0.96 17.24 0.57
N LEU A 16 -1.92 16.78 -0.22
CA LEU A 16 -2.11 15.35 -0.46
C LEU A 16 -0.87 14.73 -1.13
N VAL A 17 -0.27 15.40 -2.11
CA VAL A 17 0.99 14.94 -2.73
C VAL A 17 2.12 14.83 -1.70
N LEU A 18 2.29 15.84 -0.85
CA LEU A 18 3.30 15.80 0.22
C LEU A 18 3.05 14.67 1.22
N ILE A 19 1.78 14.44 1.61
CA ILE A 19 1.39 13.35 2.51
C ILE A 19 1.66 11.98 1.85
N THR A 20 1.31 11.81 0.58
CA THR A 20 1.58 10.57 -0.17
C THR A 20 3.07 10.32 -0.31
N PHE A 21 3.88 11.36 -0.57
CA PHE A 21 5.33 11.24 -0.61
C PHE A 21 5.93 10.87 0.75
N LEU A 22 5.46 11.50 1.83
CA LEU A 22 5.83 11.13 3.20
C LEU A 22 5.46 9.67 3.49
N ALA A 23 4.25 9.24 3.14
CA ALA A 23 3.78 7.87 3.31
C ALA A 23 4.68 6.87 2.57
N PHE A 24 5.04 7.19 1.33
CA PHE A 24 5.97 6.40 0.51
C PHE A 24 7.36 6.31 1.15
N ALA A 25 7.94 7.44 1.57
CA ALA A 25 9.26 7.47 2.19
C ALA A 25 9.31 6.66 3.49
N LEU A 26 8.28 6.79 4.35
CA LEU A 26 8.18 6.03 5.61
C LEU A 26 8.05 4.52 5.36
N ARG A 27 7.28 4.11 4.35
CA ARG A 27 7.11 2.69 3.99
C ARG A 27 8.32 2.13 3.24
N LEU A 28 9.07 2.95 2.53
CA LEU A 28 10.27 2.51 1.82
C LEU A 28 11.45 2.33 2.78
N ALA A 29 11.48 3.10 3.86
CA ALA A 29 12.53 3.02 4.87
C ALA A 29 12.63 1.60 5.43
N ARG A 30 13.81 0.97 5.27
CA ARG A 30 14.13 -0.36 5.79
C ARG A 30 13.23 -1.49 5.28
N LEU A 31 12.70 -1.36 4.05
CA LEU A 31 11.79 -2.35 3.44
C LEU A 31 12.35 -3.78 3.40
N ASP A 32 13.66 -3.93 3.23
CA ASP A 32 14.39 -5.20 3.12
C ASP A 32 15.20 -5.55 4.38
N PHE A 33 15.07 -4.78 5.46
CA PHE A 33 15.88 -4.95 6.66
C PHE A 33 15.62 -6.28 7.38
N GLN A 34 14.35 -6.70 7.44
CA GLN A 34 13.97 -7.97 8.08
C GLN A 34 13.99 -9.10 7.06
N PRO A 35 14.50 -10.31 7.42
CA PRO A 35 14.30 -11.51 6.62
C PRO A 35 12.81 -11.78 6.38
N LEU A 36 12.50 -12.57 5.35
CA LEU A 36 11.14 -13.04 5.14
C LEU A 36 10.76 -13.98 6.29
N TRP A 37 9.61 -13.73 6.89
CA TRP A 37 9.02 -14.61 7.89
C TRP A 37 8.13 -15.67 7.22
N TRP A 38 7.57 -16.58 8.03
CA TRP A 38 6.89 -17.79 7.56
C TRP A 38 5.80 -17.51 6.51
N ASP A 39 4.94 -16.54 6.76
CA ASP A 39 3.80 -16.22 5.89
C ASP A 39 4.21 -15.51 4.58
N GLU A 40 5.28 -14.72 4.62
CA GLU A 40 5.87 -14.16 3.39
C GLU A 40 6.56 -15.26 2.57
N GLY A 41 7.13 -16.29 3.21
CA GLY A 41 7.67 -17.46 2.53
C GLY A 41 6.61 -18.19 1.70
N TRP A 42 5.41 -18.41 2.25
CA TRP A 42 4.27 -18.96 1.51
C TRP A 42 3.84 -18.07 0.35
N THR A 43 3.89 -16.75 0.56
CA THR A 43 3.57 -15.79 -0.48
C THR A 43 4.55 -15.90 -1.65
N VAL A 44 5.85 -15.98 -1.38
CA VAL A 44 6.87 -16.21 -2.42
C VAL A 44 6.63 -17.52 -3.13
N TYR A 45 6.40 -18.61 -2.39
CA TYR A 45 6.13 -19.93 -2.95
C TYR A 45 4.98 -19.91 -3.97
N PHE A 46 3.85 -19.29 -3.62
CA PHE A 46 2.71 -19.16 -4.54
C PHE A 46 3.02 -18.23 -5.71
N ALA A 47 3.63 -17.06 -5.46
CA ALA A 47 3.94 -16.10 -6.50
C ALA A 47 4.97 -16.61 -7.52
N THR A 48 5.82 -17.58 -7.16
CA THR A 48 6.78 -18.22 -8.08
C THR A 48 6.29 -19.54 -8.67
N SER A 49 5.13 -20.05 -8.26
CA SER A 49 4.53 -21.25 -8.82
C SER A 49 3.86 -20.98 -10.17
N ASP A 50 3.60 -22.03 -10.95
CA ASP A 50 2.72 -21.90 -12.12
C ASP A 50 1.28 -21.52 -11.69
N ILE A 51 0.57 -20.80 -12.56
CA ILE A 51 -0.76 -20.28 -12.26
C ILE A 51 -1.76 -21.40 -11.93
N PRO A 52 -1.85 -22.52 -12.70
CA PRO A 52 -2.78 -23.59 -12.38
C PRO A 52 -2.55 -24.21 -10.98
N SER A 53 -1.30 -24.47 -10.60
CA SER A 53 -0.94 -25.02 -9.30
C SER A 53 -1.22 -24.04 -8.18
N MET A 54 -0.92 -22.74 -8.39
CA MET A 54 -1.27 -21.69 -7.44
C MET A 54 -2.79 -21.64 -7.23
N MET A 55 -3.58 -21.64 -8.30
CA MET A 55 -5.06 -21.63 -8.21
C MET A 55 -5.58 -22.87 -7.48
N ALA A 56 -5.11 -24.07 -7.83
CA ALA A 56 -5.54 -25.30 -7.22
C ALA A 56 -5.22 -25.37 -5.71
N ARG A 57 -4.04 -24.87 -5.31
CA ARG A 57 -3.62 -24.87 -3.90
C ARG A 57 -4.31 -23.80 -3.07
N THR A 58 -4.47 -22.59 -3.62
CA THR A 58 -5.17 -21.50 -2.93
C THR A 58 -6.67 -21.74 -2.81
N ALA A 59 -7.28 -22.55 -3.69
CA ALA A 59 -8.68 -22.95 -3.58
C ALA A 59 -9.02 -23.76 -2.31
N ILE A 60 -8.01 -24.39 -1.70
CA ILE A 60 -8.13 -25.12 -0.43
C ILE A 60 -7.39 -24.41 0.72
N ASP A 61 -6.86 -23.21 0.47
CA ASP A 61 -6.23 -22.35 1.47
C ASP A 61 -7.25 -21.36 2.05
N ILE A 62 -6.89 -20.67 3.13
CA ILE A 62 -7.71 -19.62 3.72
C ILE A 62 -7.60 -18.29 2.95
N HIS A 63 -6.58 -18.11 2.10
CA HIS A 63 -6.31 -16.87 1.37
C HIS A 63 -6.69 -16.96 -0.11
N PRO A 64 -7.56 -16.07 -0.61
CA PRO A 64 -7.92 -16.02 -2.04
C PRO A 64 -6.71 -15.77 -2.97
N PRO A 65 -6.75 -16.27 -4.22
CA PRO A 65 -5.61 -16.26 -5.14
C PRO A 65 -5.21 -14.87 -5.65
N PHE A 66 -6.08 -13.87 -5.52
CA PHE A 66 -5.94 -12.63 -6.28
C PHE A 66 -4.66 -11.85 -5.96
N TYR A 67 -4.29 -11.78 -4.68
CA TYR A 67 -3.02 -11.15 -4.28
C TYR A 67 -1.82 -11.87 -4.89
N TYR A 68 -1.79 -13.20 -4.81
CA TYR A 68 -0.70 -14.01 -5.35
C TYR A 68 -0.60 -13.91 -6.88
N LEU A 69 -1.74 -13.81 -7.58
CA LEU A 69 -1.77 -13.61 -9.03
C LEU A 69 -1.15 -12.28 -9.45
N LEU A 70 -1.50 -11.18 -8.76
CA LEU A 70 -0.90 -9.88 -9.05
C LEU A 70 0.58 -9.86 -8.70
N LEU A 71 0.96 -10.49 -7.59
CA LEU A 71 2.36 -10.59 -7.19
C LEU A 71 3.16 -11.48 -8.15
N HIS A 72 2.57 -12.54 -8.71
CA HIS A 72 3.19 -13.37 -9.76
C HIS A 72 3.59 -12.51 -10.96
N LEU A 73 2.66 -11.70 -11.49
CA LEU A 73 2.95 -10.78 -12.59
C LEU A 73 4.05 -9.77 -12.21
N TRP A 74 4.05 -9.27 -10.98
CA TRP A 74 5.07 -8.36 -10.48
C TRP A 74 6.46 -9.02 -10.40
N VAL A 75 6.51 -10.25 -9.89
CA VAL A 75 7.74 -11.05 -9.79
C VAL A 75 8.30 -11.40 -11.16
N LEU A 76 7.46 -11.62 -12.18
CA LEU A 76 7.93 -11.80 -13.56
C LEU A 76 8.69 -10.57 -14.10
N LEU A 77 8.37 -9.37 -13.61
CA LEU A 77 8.99 -8.12 -14.07
C LEU A 77 10.25 -7.76 -13.28
N LEU A 78 10.24 -7.95 -11.95
CA LEU A 78 11.29 -7.45 -11.04
C LEU A 78 12.05 -8.54 -10.27
N GLY A 79 11.63 -9.80 -10.40
CA GLY A 79 12.19 -10.94 -9.66
C GLY A 79 11.64 -11.09 -8.23
N PRO A 80 11.90 -12.24 -7.58
CA PRO A 80 11.32 -12.61 -6.29
C PRO A 80 12.15 -12.14 -5.07
N SER A 81 12.90 -11.04 -5.18
CA SER A 81 13.70 -10.54 -4.05
C SER A 81 12.80 -10.04 -2.91
N PRO A 82 13.22 -10.13 -1.62
CA PRO A 82 12.47 -9.59 -0.50
C PRO A 82 12.06 -8.13 -0.69
N PHE A 83 12.96 -7.32 -1.25
CA PHE A 83 12.67 -5.93 -1.60
C PHE A 83 11.55 -5.85 -2.65
N ALA A 84 11.68 -6.56 -3.77
CA ALA A 84 10.72 -6.47 -4.89
C ALA A 84 9.31 -6.88 -4.48
N ILE A 85 9.15 -7.97 -3.72
CA ILE A 85 7.84 -8.46 -3.31
C ILE A 85 7.17 -7.54 -2.28
N ARG A 86 7.93 -6.97 -1.34
CA ARG A 86 7.39 -6.00 -0.37
C ARG A 86 7.13 -4.65 -1.02
N PHE A 87 7.90 -4.30 -2.05
CA PHE A 87 7.70 -3.08 -2.82
C PHE A 87 6.35 -3.07 -3.55
N PHE A 88 5.86 -4.24 -4.00
CA PHE A 88 4.48 -4.37 -4.50
C PHE A 88 3.44 -3.95 -3.43
N SER A 89 3.47 -4.58 -2.25
CA SER A 89 2.56 -4.24 -1.14
C SER A 89 2.67 -2.77 -0.74
N LEU A 90 3.89 -2.22 -0.74
CA LEU A 90 4.14 -0.83 -0.43
C LEU A 90 3.42 0.11 -1.39
N LEU A 91 3.55 -0.12 -2.70
CA LEU A 91 2.91 0.71 -3.71
C LEU A 91 1.39 0.67 -3.55
N VAL A 92 0.81 -0.51 -3.36
CA VAL A 92 -0.63 -0.67 -3.13
C VAL A 92 -1.07 0.04 -1.84
N GLY A 93 -0.29 -0.07 -0.77
CA GLY A 93 -0.54 0.63 0.49
C GLY A 93 -0.47 2.16 0.35
N VAL A 94 0.46 2.68 -0.44
CA VAL A 94 0.56 4.12 -0.75
C VAL A 94 -0.61 4.60 -1.60
N LEU A 95 -1.07 3.81 -2.57
CA LEU A 95 -2.24 4.12 -3.40
C LEU A 95 -3.55 4.19 -2.61
N SER A 96 -3.60 3.60 -1.41
CA SER A 96 -4.74 3.76 -0.50
C SER A 96 -4.89 5.19 0.05
N LEU A 97 -3.82 6.00 0.12
CA LEU A 97 -3.87 7.34 0.74
C LEU A 97 -4.79 8.32 0.00
N PRO A 98 -4.71 8.45 -1.35
CA PRO A 98 -5.67 9.23 -2.10
C PRO A 98 -7.12 8.78 -1.89
N LEU A 99 -7.37 7.46 -1.79
CA LEU A 99 -8.74 6.95 -1.58
C LEU A 99 -9.27 7.31 -0.18
N ILE A 100 -8.44 7.20 0.86
CA ILE A 100 -8.78 7.64 2.21
C ILE A 100 -9.12 9.12 2.23
N PHE A 101 -8.30 9.95 1.57
CA PHE A 101 -8.57 11.38 1.42
C PHE A 101 -9.93 11.61 0.74
N LEU A 102 -10.20 10.94 -0.38
CA LEU A 102 -11.43 11.12 -1.15
C LEU A 102 -12.67 10.69 -0.35
N LEU A 103 -12.59 9.56 0.36
CA LEU A 103 -13.67 9.06 1.21
C LEU A 103 -13.97 10.05 2.35
N ALA A 104 -12.97 10.43 3.13
CA ALA A 104 -13.15 11.37 4.24
C ALA A 104 -13.58 12.78 3.76
N ARG A 105 -13.09 13.22 2.59
CA ARG A 105 -13.56 14.46 1.95
C ARG A 105 -15.03 14.38 1.55
N ARG A 106 -15.48 13.23 1.02
CA ARG A 106 -16.87 13.01 0.60
C ARG A 106 -17.83 12.99 1.80
N LEU A 107 -17.41 12.38 2.91
CA LEU A 107 -18.21 12.29 4.13
C LEU A 107 -18.23 13.59 4.94
N PHE A 108 -17.15 14.37 4.86
CA PHE A 108 -16.98 15.59 5.66
C PHE A 108 -16.53 16.77 4.80
N ASN A 109 -15.22 17.03 4.73
CA ASN A 109 -14.65 18.16 3.99
C ASN A 109 -13.16 17.91 3.67
N PRO A 110 -12.53 18.73 2.80
CA PRO A 110 -11.14 18.53 2.41
C PRO A 110 -10.12 18.58 3.56
N ARG A 111 -10.38 19.34 4.63
CA ARG A 111 -9.45 19.41 5.78
C ARG A 111 -9.45 18.10 6.56
N VAL A 112 -10.63 17.53 6.78
CA VAL A 112 -10.79 16.20 7.40
C VAL A 112 -10.17 15.12 6.51
N GLY A 113 -10.33 15.22 5.19
CA GLY A 113 -9.66 14.34 4.23
C GLY A 113 -8.14 14.35 4.37
N LEU A 114 -7.53 15.54 4.45
CA LEU A 114 -6.07 15.65 4.63
C LEU A 114 -5.62 15.10 5.99
N LEU A 115 -6.39 15.36 7.06
CA LEU A 115 -6.08 14.83 8.38
C LEU A 115 -6.15 13.30 8.42
N ALA A 116 -7.19 12.71 7.82
CA ALA A 116 -7.35 11.26 7.72
C ALA A 116 -6.18 10.63 6.95
N ALA A 117 -5.81 11.20 5.80
CA ALA A 117 -4.66 10.75 5.02
C ALA A 117 -3.34 10.90 5.80
N LEU A 118 -3.15 12.01 6.52
CA LEU A 118 -1.95 12.22 7.34
C LEU A 118 -1.85 11.19 8.47
N VAL A 119 -2.94 10.96 9.21
CA VAL A 119 -2.99 9.94 10.27
C VAL A 119 -2.64 8.58 9.70
N TRP A 120 -3.24 8.19 8.57
CA TRP A 120 -2.95 6.91 7.92
C TRP A 120 -1.51 6.82 7.36
N ALA A 121 -0.95 7.94 6.92
CA ALA A 121 0.41 7.99 6.39
C ALA A 121 1.45 7.65 7.45
N VAL A 122 1.24 8.11 8.70
CA VAL A 122 2.19 7.96 9.81
C VAL A 122 1.82 6.88 10.82
N ALA A 123 0.60 6.33 10.76
CA ALA A 123 0.16 5.30 11.68
C ALA A 123 1.00 4.01 11.52
N PRO A 124 1.38 3.36 12.64
CA PRO A 124 2.30 2.22 12.61
C PRO A 124 1.74 1.01 11.87
N PHE A 125 0.45 0.68 12.06
CA PHE A 125 -0.16 -0.49 11.41
C PHE A 125 -0.23 -0.38 9.89
N PRO A 126 -0.72 0.74 9.30
CA PRO A 126 -0.65 0.92 7.85
C PRO A 126 0.77 0.88 7.28
N ILE A 127 1.78 1.36 8.02
CA ILE A 127 3.18 1.25 7.59
C ILE A 127 3.60 -0.21 7.60
N TYR A 128 3.40 -0.91 8.73
CA TYR A 128 3.74 -2.33 8.91
C TYR A 128 3.13 -3.20 7.79
N TYR A 129 1.82 -3.12 7.59
CA TYR A 129 1.13 -3.93 6.57
C TYR A 129 1.42 -3.51 5.13
N SER A 130 1.98 -2.32 4.90
CA SER A 130 2.50 -1.94 3.58
C SER A 130 3.90 -2.50 3.33
N GLN A 131 4.67 -2.80 4.38
CA GLN A 131 6.00 -3.40 4.28
C GLN A 131 5.98 -4.92 4.28
N GLU A 132 4.82 -5.53 4.48
CA GLU A 132 4.66 -6.97 4.51
C GLU A 132 4.18 -7.48 3.13
N ALA A 133 4.86 -8.49 2.58
CA ALA A 133 4.45 -9.16 1.34
C ALA A 133 3.25 -10.09 1.61
N ARG A 134 2.12 -9.50 2.00
CA ARG A 134 0.84 -10.15 2.31
C ARG A 134 -0.33 -9.33 1.76
N MET A 135 -1.53 -9.91 1.73
CA MET A 135 -2.69 -9.29 1.08
C MET A 135 -3.26 -8.05 1.79
N TYR A 136 -2.82 -7.71 3.00
CA TYR A 136 -3.45 -6.68 3.84
C TYR A 136 -3.52 -5.30 3.17
N ALA A 137 -2.44 -4.87 2.51
CA ALA A 137 -2.42 -3.63 1.74
C ALA A 137 -3.43 -3.65 0.58
N LEU A 138 -3.55 -4.78 -0.12
CA LEU A 138 -4.50 -4.95 -1.22
C LEU A 138 -5.95 -4.99 -0.75
N VAL A 139 -6.24 -5.69 0.35
CA VAL A 139 -7.58 -5.73 0.96
C VAL A 139 -8.01 -4.33 1.36
N THR A 140 -7.12 -3.55 1.98
CA THR A 140 -7.38 -2.16 2.34
C THR A 140 -7.68 -1.33 1.09
N PHE A 141 -6.84 -1.42 0.07
CA PHE A 141 -7.01 -0.66 -1.17
C PHE A 141 -8.33 -0.97 -1.87
N LEU A 142 -8.66 -2.25 -2.05
CA LEU A 142 -9.89 -2.68 -2.70
C LEU A 142 -11.13 -2.32 -1.88
N GLY A 143 -11.07 -2.44 -0.55
CA GLY A 143 -12.16 -2.03 0.34
C GLY A 143 -12.42 -0.52 0.36
N LEU A 144 -11.40 0.30 0.09
CA LEU A 144 -11.56 1.74 -0.10
C LEU A 144 -12.10 2.11 -1.49
N LEU A 145 -11.93 1.21 -2.47
CA LEU A 145 -12.33 1.42 -3.86
C LEU A 145 -13.79 1.02 -4.14
N SER A 146 -14.35 0.10 -3.34
CA SER A 146 -15.74 -0.38 -3.44
C SER A 146 -16.78 0.65 -3.01
#